data_AF-A0A1I8HE39-F1
#
_entry.id   AF-A0A1I8HE39-F1
#
_cell.length_a   1.000
_cell.length_b   1.000
_cell.length_c   1.000
_cell.angle_alpha   90.00
_cell.angle_beta   90.00
_cell.angle_gamma   90.00
#
_symmetry.space_group_name_H-M   'P 1'
#
loop_
_entity.id
_entity.type
_entity.pdbx_description
1 polymer ?
#
loop_
_entity_poly.entity_id
_entity_poly.type
_entity_poly.pdbx_seq_one_letter_code
_entity_poly.pdbx_strand_id
1 'polypeptide(L)'
;MAPSSVTLRVRIPRDNFDLTKTVQFRLNQTVIEACVTIREKVTEAQQEASSGGGGGASAAPVNVQQFGLFLPDAYNSEDDRRGLWMDGQKTLESFGVKDGDLVVYKSRIRRLQIRTMDGTRKTMEIDDSLSVRDLMPTICARMGIANHDEYGLIQEMDEQERMATLRSKTGTLSRDDEKMNKLKRKWHTDDEGELR
;
A
#
# COMPACT_ATOMS: atom_id res chain seq x y z
N MET A 1 -26.09 9.48 25.81
CA MET A 1 -25.83 10.26 24.59
C MET A 1 -24.54 9.74 24.00
N ALA A 2 -24.57 9.14 22.81
CA ALA A 2 -23.33 8.75 22.13
C ALA A 2 -22.53 10.03 21.80
N PRO A 3 -21.19 10.01 21.83
CA PRO A 3 -20.40 11.18 21.49
C PRO A 3 -20.69 11.56 20.03
N SER A 4 -21.24 12.75 19.80
CA SER A 4 -21.52 13.25 18.44
C SER A 4 -20.27 13.82 17.74
N SER A 5 -19.15 13.89 18.46
CA SER A 5 -17.86 14.33 17.96
C SER A 5 -16.74 13.44 18.49
N VAL A 6 -15.68 13.30 17.71
CA VAL A 6 -14.45 12.60 18.09
C VAL A 6 -13.24 13.50 17.85
N THR A 7 -12.28 13.43 18.74
CA THR A 7 -11.03 14.19 18.66
C THR A 7 -9.91 13.27 18.20
N LEU A 8 -9.40 13.47 16.99
CA LEU A 8 -8.37 12.60 16.40
C LEU A 8 -7.05 13.35 16.28
N ARG A 9 -5.94 12.61 16.38
CA ARG A 9 -4.60 13.11 16.07
C ARG A 9 -4.34 12.88 14.59
N VAL A 10 -4.27 13.96 13.82
CA VAL A 10 -3.99 13.93 12.38
C VAL A 10 -2.48 14.08 12.18
N ARG A 11 -1.82 13.01 11.71
CA ARG A 11 -0.42 13.02 11.27
C ARG A 11 -0.36 13.33 9.78
N ILE A 12 0.46 14.31 9.41
CA ILE A 12 0.75 14.69 8.04
C ILE A 12 2.24 14.41 7.84
N PRO A 13 2.60 13.33 7.14
CA PRO A 13 3.99 12.98 6.91
C PRO A 13 4.61 13.97 5.93
N ARG A 14 5.83 14.44 6.21
CA ARG A 14 6.63 15.26 5.28
C ARG A 14 8.03 14.68 5.10
N ASP A 15 8.74 15.16 4.08
CA ASP A 15 10.09 14.71 3.74
C ASP A 15 11.09 14.79 4.93
N ASN A 16 10.95 15.79 5.81
CA ASN A 16 11.91 16.04 6.90
C ASN A 16 11.35 15.78 8.31
N PHE A 17 10.04 15.87 8.51
CA PHE A 17 9.41 15.66 9.82
C PHE A 17 7.91 15.41 9.66
N ASP A 18 7.32 14.72 10.64
CA ASP A 18 5.88 14.51 10.66
C ASP A 18 5.18 15.56 11.51
N LEU A 19 4.18 16.22 10.93
CA LEU A 19 3.34 17.16 11.67
C LEU A 19 2.15 16.41 12.27
N THR A 20 1.97 16.47 13.59
CA THR A 20 0.77 15.93 14.24
C THR A 20 -0.08 17.06 14.81
N LYS A 21 -1.36 17.11 14.44
CA LYS A 21 -2.34 18.10 14.92
C LYS A 21 -3.56 17.40 15.46
N THR A 22 -4.02 17.82 16.63
CA THR A 22 -5.28 17.33 17.19
C THR A 22 -6.44 18.10 16.59
N VAL A 23 -7.39 17.39 15.95
CA VAL A 23 -8.53 17.99 15.27
C VAL A 23 -9.81 17.29 15.73
N GLN A 24 -10.83 18.10 16.03
CA GLN A 24 -12.16 17.60 16.35
C GLN A 24 -13.01 17.45 15.08
N PHE A 25 -13.64 16.29 15.00
CA PHE A 25 -14.44 15.78 13.88
C PHE A 25 -15.85 15.39 14.36
N ARG A 26 -16.83 15.42 13.46
CA ARG A 26 -18.16 14.84 13.70
C ARG A 26 -18.15 13.38 13.27
N LEU A 27 -18.71 12.47 14.06
CA LEU A 27 -18.69 11.03 13.74
C LEU A 27 -19.53 10.68 12.50
N ASN A 28 -20.60 11.44 12.26
CA ASN A 28 -21.52 11.23 11.14
C ASN A 28 -21.04 11.83 9.80
N GLN A 29 -19.93 12.56 9.80
CA GLN A 29 -19.38 13.10 8.56
C GLN A 29 -18.63 12.01 7.79
N THR A 30 -18.62 12.13 6.47
CA THR A 30 -17.88 11.24 5.58
C THR A 30 -16.37 11.48 5.68
N VAL A 31 -15.58 10.49 5.29
CA VAL A 31 -14.11 10.62 5.22
C VAL A 31 -13.71 11.75 4.27
N ILE A 32 -14.44 11.94 3.16
CA ILE A 32 -14.19 13.07 2.24
C ILE A 32 -14.40 14.42 2.94
N GLU A 33 -15.50 14.58 3.68
CA GLU A 33 -15.76 15.81 4.45
C GLU A 33 -14.71 16.02 5.56
N ALA A 34 -14.24 14.93 6.18
CA ALA A 34 -13.15 14.99 7.14
C ALA A 34 -11.84 15.47 6.50
N CYS A 35 -11.51 15.01 5.29
CA CYS A 35 -10.37 15.52 4.52
C CYS A 35 -10.50 17.02 4.22
N VAL A 36 -11.69 17.50 3.85
CA VAL A 36 -11.94 18.94 3.65
C VAL A 36 -11.71 19.71 4.96
N THR A 37 -12.25 19.21 6.07
CA THR A 37 -12.07 19.80 7.41
C THR A 37 -10.58 19.91 7.80
N ILE A 38 -9.78 18.88 7.49
CA ILE A 38 -8.33 18.89 7.74
C ILE A 38 -7.66 20.00 6.94
N ARG A 39 -7.99 20.14 5.65
CA ARG A 39 -7.40 21.18 4.79
C ARG A 39 -7.78 22.60 5.21
N GLU A 40 -8.99 22.79 5.75
CA GLU A 40 -9.43 24.08 6.28
C GLU A 40 -8.74 24.43 7.60
N LYS A 41 -8.50 23.43 8.47
CA LYS A 41 -7.93 23.65 9.80
C LYS A 41 -6.40 23.57 9.84
N VAL A 42 -5.78 22.94 8.84
CA VAL A 42 -4.34 22.68 8.79
C VAL A 42 -3.79 23.24 7.47
N THR A 43 -3.20 24.42 7.52
CA THR A 43 -2.58 25.10 6.36
C THR A 43 -1.52 24.24 5.68
N GLU A 44 -0.85 23.39 6.44
CA GLU A 44 0.18 22.48 5.98
C GLU A 44 -0.39 21.36 5.10
N ALA A 45 -1.67 20.98 5.27
CA ALA A 45 -2.36 20.05 4.39
C ALA A 45 -2.70 20.67 3.02
N GLN A 46 -2.75 22.01 2.91
CA GLN A 46 -2.90 22.69 1.62
C GLN A 46 -1.58 22.71 0.84
N GLN A 47 -0.45 22.84 1.53
CA GLN A 47 0.89 22.87 0.93
C GLN A 47 1.35 21.50 0.42
N GLU A 48 1.14 20.43 1.20
CA GLU A 48 1.39 19.04 0.79
C GLU A 48 0.75 18.71 -0.55
N ALA A 49 -0.47 19.20 -0.72
CA ALA A 49 -1.27 18.96 -1.89
C ALA A 49 -0.80 19.77 -3.12
N SER A 50 0.01 20.80 -2.89
CA SER A 50 0.72 21.55 -3.94
C SER A 50 2.16 21.09 -4.19
N SER A 51 2.74 20.28 -3.30
CA SER A 51 4.14 19.82 -3.38
C SER A 51 4.31 18.42 -3.96
N GLY A 52 3.25 17.81 -4.48
CA GLY A 52 3.30 16.53 -5.20
C GLY A 52 4.20 16.56 -6.43
N GLY A 53 5.50 16.34 -6.22
CA GLY A 53 6.45 15.73 -7.15
C GLY A 53 6.51 16.26 -8.58
N GLY A 54 7.13 17.42 -8.79
CA GLY A 54 7.65 17.81 -10.10
C GLY A 54 7.88 19.31 -10.23
N GLY A 55 9.15 19.74 -10.21
CA GLY A 55 9.52 21.09 -10.60
C GLY A 55 9.06 21.38 -12.02
N GLY A 56 8.00 22.17 -12.15
CA GLY A 56 7.40 22.50 -13.44
C GLY A 56 6.18 23.38 -13.22
N ALA A 57 6.33 24.65 -13.59
CA ALA A 57 5.32 25.69 -13.46
C ALA A 57 4.02 25.34 -14.20
N SER A 58 3.06 24.74 -13.49
CA SER A 58 1.63 24.94 -13.77
C SER A 58 0.84 24.60 -12.51
N ALA A 59 0.20 25.62 -11.94
CA ALA A 59 -0.74 25.46 -10.83
C ALA A 59 -2.01 24.77 -11.34
N ALA A 60 -1.94 23.46 -11.58
CA ALA A 60 -3.13 22.65 -11.75
C ALA A 60 -3.89 22.62 -10.41
N PRO A 61 -5.23 22.66 -10.42
CA PRO A 61 -6.00 22.57 -9.19
C PRO A 61 -5.64 21.26 -8.49
N VAL A 62 -5.10 21.41 -7.29
CA VAL A 62 -4.79 20.31 -6.37
C VAL A 62 -6.00 19.38 -6.32
N ASN A 63 -5.83 18.16 -6.83
CA ASN A 63 -6.93 17.21 -6.90
C ASN A 63 -7.17 16.64 -5.51
N VAL A 64 -8.15 17.21 -4.81
CA VAL A 64 -8.57 16.83 -3.45
C VAL A 64 -8.87 15.34 -3.34
N GLN A 65 -9.28 14.73 -4.45
CA GLN A 65 -9.60 13.31 -4.54
C GLN A 65 -8.36 12.42 -4.39
N GLN A 66 -7.14 12.95 -4.59
CA GLN A 66 -5.91 12.18 -4.45
C GLN A 66 -5.42 12.07 -3.01
N PHE A 67 -6.05 12.75 -2.06
CA PHE A 67 -5.72 12.66 -0.64
C PHE A 67 -6.76 11.81 0.09
N GLY A 68 -6.29 11.07 1.10
CA GLY A 68 -7.15 10.21 1.90
C GLY A 68 -6.68 10.14 3.35
N LEU A 69 -7.50 9.48 4.16
CA LEU A 69 -7.16 9.13 5.54
C LEU A 69 -6.71 7.68 5.62
N PHE A 70 -5.59 7.48 6.30
CA PHE A 70 -5.01 6.16 6.56
C PHE A 70 -4.97 5.93 8.07
N LEU A 71 -5.54 4.81 8.51
CA LEU A 71 -5.51 4.35 9.88
C LEU A 71 -4.30 3.42 10.06
N PRO A 72 -3.23 3.85 10.75
CA PRO A 72 -2.11 2.97 11.04
C PRO A 72 -2.52 1.87 12.03
N ASP A 73 -1.82 0.74 11.99
CA ASP A 73 -2.04 -0.36 12.92
C ASP A 73 -1.80 0.09 14.37
N ALA A 74 -2.69 -0.32 15.27
CA ALA A 74 -2.66 0.06 16.69
C ALA A 74 -1.38 -0.38 17.41
N TYR A 75 -0.72 -1.44 16.91
CA TYR A 75 0.51 -1.97 17.50
C TYR A 75 1.78 -1.36 16.94
N ASN A 76 1.72 -0.74 15.77
CA ASN A 76 2.90 -0.14 15.14
C ASN A 76 2.50 1.10 14.32
N SER A 77 2.38 2.24 15.01
CA SER A 77 2.03 3.52 14.40
C SER A 77 3.15 4.15 13.55
N GLU A 78 4.37 3.60 13.60
CA GLU A 78 5.51 4.05 12.80
C GLU A 78 5.60 3.33 11.45
N ASP A 79 5.06 2.12 11.36
CA ASP A 79 5.13 1.31 10.15
C ASP A 79 3.84 1.41 9.31
N ASP A 80 3.89 2.31 8.32
CA ASP A 80 2.83 2.53 7.33
C ASP A 80 2.55 1.30 6.42
N ARG A 81 3.32 0.21 6.53
CA ARG A 81 3.07 -1.03 5.79
C ARG A 81 1.82 -1.76 6.27
N ARG A 82 1.38 -1.50 7.51
CA ARG A 82 0.22 -2.14 8.12
C ARG A 82 -0.74 -1.05 8.55
N GLY A 83 -1.83 -0.92 7.80
CA GLY A 83 -2.90 -0.01 8.12
C GLY A 83 -4.01 -0.08 7.08
N LEU A 84 -5.03 0.74 7.30
CA LEU A 84 -6.26 0.73 6.53
C LEU A 84 -6.50 2.10 5.90
N TRP A 85 -6.60 2.12 4.57
CA TRP A 85 -7.16 3.27 3.88
C TRP A 85 -8.66 3.37 4.17
N MET A 86 -9.08 4.54 4.66
CA MET A 86 -10.49 4.80 4.94
C MET A 86 -11.22 5.12 3.63
N ASP A 87 -12.32 4.41 3.38
CA ASP A 87 -13.22 4.66 2.25
C ASP A 87 -13.84 6.06 2.36
N GLY A 88 -13.65 6.86 1.31
CA GLY A 88 -14.13 8.24 1.21
C GLY A 88 -15.64 8.40 1.40
N GLN A 89 -16.44 7.40 0.99
CA GLN A 89 -17.91 7.44 1.06
C GLN A 89 -18.45 7.00 2.43
N LYS A 90 -17.61 6.39 3.26
CA LYS A 90 -18.02 5.93 4.59
C LYS A 90 -17.88 7.04 5.62
N THR A 91 -18.68 6.95 6.68
CA THR A 91 -18.61 7.85 7.83
C THR A 91 -17.47 7.45 8.77
N LEU A 92 -16.92 8.41 9.51
CA LEU A 92 -15.88 8.14 10.51
C LEU A 92 -16.34 7.11 11.56
N GLU A 93 -17.63 7.15 11.93
CA GLU A 93 -18.24 6.19 12.86
C GLU A 93 -18.08 4.73 12.42
N SER A 94 -18.17 4.45 11.11
CA SER A 94 -18.09 3.08 10.58
C SER A 94 -16.73 2.40 10.79
N PHE A 95 -15.68 3.19 11.04
CA PHE A 95 -14.33 2.70 11.28
C PHE A 95 -14.03 2.48 12.77
N GLY A 96 -14.97 2.78 13.67
CA GLY A 96 -14.80 2.55 15.11
C GLY A 96 -13.74 3.42 15.76
N VAL A 97 -13.43 4.58 15.18
CA VAL A 97 -12.43 5.54 15.69
C VAL A 97 -12.84 6.10 17.06
N LYS A 98 -11.86 6.30 17.93
CA LYS A 98 -12.01 6.80 19.30
C LYS A 98 -11.22 8.09 19.52
N ASP A 99 -11.57 8.81 20.58
CA ASP A 99 -10.83 10.00 20.97
C ASP A 99 -9.36 9.67 21.27
N GLY A 100 -8.44 10.41 20.64
CA GLY A 100 -7.00 10.23 20.74
C GLY A 100 -6.38 9.34 19.66
N ASP A 101 -7.21 8.66 18.85
CA ASP A 101 -6.71 7.80 17.76
C ASP A 101 -5.91 8.61 16.73
N LEU A 102 -4.90 7.95 16.16
CA LEU A 102 -4.04 8.52 15.14
C LEU A 102 -4.61 8.22 13.76
N VAL A 103 -4.77 9.26 12.94
CA VAL A 103 -5.10 9.15 11.52
C VAL A 103 -4.01 9.85 10.72
N VAL A 104 -3.61 9.26 9.60
CA VAL A 104 -2.59 9.82 8.72
C VAL A 104 -3.28 10.42 7.51
N TYR A 105 -3.12 11.72 7.30
CA TYR A 105 -3.58 12.40 6.08
C TYR A 105 -2.42 12.43 5.08
N LYS A 106 -2.52 11.62 4.02
CA LYS A 106 -1.48 11.52 2.99
C LYS A 106 -2.08 11.30 1.59
N SER A 107 -1.26 11.50 0.56
CA SER A 107 -1.63 11.19 -0.82
C SER A 107 -1.86 9.68 -0.96
N ARG A 108 -3.01 9.30 -1.51
CA ARG A 108 -3.30 7.93 -1.93
C ARG A 108 -2.56 7.56 -3.21
N ILE A 109 -2.15 8.57 -3.98
CA ILE A 109 -1.37 8.36 -5.20
C ILE A 109 0.10 8.22 -4.84
N ARG A 110 0.71 7.08 -5.23
CA ARG A 110 2.14 6.82 -5.08
C ARG A 110 2.77 6.39 -6.40
N ARG A 111 4.08 6.64 -6.53
CA ARG A 111 4.87 6.18 -7.67
C ARG A 111 5.25 4.71 -7.43
N LEU A 112 4.80 3.82 -8.31
CA LEU A 112 5.19 2.41 -8.36
C LEU A 112 6.13 2.18 -9.55
N GLN A 113 7.27 1.55 -9.29
CA GLN A 113 8.19 1.10 -10.32
C GLN A 113 7.94 -0.38 -10.61
N ILE A 114 7.62 -0.71 -11.85
CA ILE A 114 7.32 -2.06 -12.30
C ILE A 114 8.38 -2.48 -13.31
N ARG A 115 8.95 -3.66 -13.10
CA ARG A 115 9.81 -4.33 -14.09
C ARG A 115 8.96 -5.23 -14.97
N THR A 116 8.96 -4.99 -16.26
CA THR A 116 8.26 -5.81 -17.26
C THR A 116 9.09 -7.03 -17.65
N MET A 117 8.48 -7.99 -18.35
CA MET A 117 9.11 -9.27 -18.74
C MET A 117 10.30 -9.10 -19.70
N ASP A 118 10.33 -8.00 -20.45
CA ASP A 118 11.44 -7.57 -21.30
C ASP A 118 12.62 -6.96 -20.51
N GLY A 119 12.50 -6.85 -19.19
CA GLY A 119 13.50 -6.25 -18.31
C GLY A 119 13.39 -4.73 -18.15
N THR A 120 12.50 -4.07 -18.89
CA THR A 120 12.31 -2.60 -18.81
C THR A 120 11.70 -2.23 -17.46
N ARG A 121 12.17 -1.12 -16.87
CA ARG A 121 11.60 -0.55 -15.63
C ARG A 121 10.74 0.66 -15.99
N LYS A 122 9.45 0.61 -15.68
CA LYS A 122 8.52 1.71 -15.89
C LYS A 122 7.98 2.21 -14.55
N THR A 123 8.09 3.51 -14.32
CA THR A 123 7.50 4.16 -13.14
C THR A 123 6.13 4.72 -13.53
N MET A 124 5.12 4.47 -12.71
CA MET A 124 3.78 5.02 -12.91
C MET A 124 3.12 5.37 -11.58
N GLU A 125 2.20 6.33 -11.62
CA GLU A 125 1.38 6.69 -10.47
C GLU A 125 0.18 5.75 -10.34
N ILE A 126 0.01 5.20 -9.13
CA ILE A 126 -1.07 4.27 -8.77
C ILE A 126 -1.77 4.73 -7.49
N ASP A 127 -3.00 4.28 -7.30
CA ASP A 127 -3.79 4.52 -6.10
C ASP A 127 -3.57 3.41 -5.07
N ASP A 128 -2.87 3.71 -3.98
CA ASP A 128 -2.52 2.75 -2.93
C ASP A 128 -3.71 2.37 -2.04
N SER A 129 -4.84 3.07 -2.16
CA SER A 129 -6.07 2.68 -1.47
C SER A 129 -6.77 1.49 -2.12
N LEU A 130 -6.39 1.15 -3.36
CA LEU A 130 -6.99 0.07 -4.14
C LEU A 130 -6.23 -1.25 -3.96
N SER A 131 -6.96 -2.35 -4.11
CA SER A 131 -6.34 -3.67 -4.13
C SER A 131 -5.49 -3.86 -5.39
N VAL A 132 -4.50 -4.76 -5.35
CA VAL A 132 -3.71 -5.09 -6.54
C VAL A 132 -4.61 -5.51 -7.70
N ARG A 133 -5.68 -6.26 -7.42
CA ARG A 133 -6.66 -6.67 -8.43
C ARG A 133 -7.28 -5.47 -9.16
N ASP A 134 -7.68 -4.44 -8.42
CA ASP A 134 -8.32 -3.26 -9.00
C ASP A 134 -7.30 -2.35 -9.72
N LEU A 135 -6.02 -2.44 -9.34
CA LEU A 135 -4.92 -1.75 -10.01
C LEU A 135 -4.48 -2.42 -11.32
N MET A 136 -4.61 -3.75 -11.44
CA MET A 136 -4.15 -4.52 -12.61
C MET A 136 -4.69 -3.98 -13.94
N PRO A 137 -6.00 -3.71 -14.12
CA PRO A 137 -6.51 -3.16 -15.38
C PRO A 137 -5.84 -1.83 -15.76
N THR A 138 -5.64 -0.95 -14.79
CA THR A 138 -5.01 0.37 -15.01
C THR A 138 -3.53 0.23 -15.39
N ILE A 139 -2.82 -0.68 -14.71
CA ILE A 139 -1.40 -0.96 -14.97
C ILE A 139 -1.23 -1.58 -16.37
N CYS A 140 -2.01 -2.63 -16.68
CA CYS A 140 -1.96 -3.35 -17.95
C CYS A 140 -2.34 -2.44 -19.13
N ALA A 141 -3.39 -1.62 -19.00
CA ALA A 141 -3.77 -0.66 -20.03
C ALA A 141 -2.63 0.34 -20.35
N ARG A 142 -1.94 0.86 -19.33
CA ARG A 142 -0.76 1.74 -19.52
C ARG A 142 0.46 1.04 -20.12
N MET A 143 0.49 -0.29 -20.08
CA MET A 143 1.53 -1.12 -20.67
C MET A 143 1.15 -1.66 -22.06
N GLY A 144 -0.09 -1.43 -22.52
CA GLY A 144 -0.59 -2.00 -23.77
C GLY A 144 -0.92 -3.50 -23.67
N ILE A 145 -1.18 -4.01 -22.46
CA ILE A 145 -1.55 -5.41 -22.21
C ILE A 145 -3.08 -5.48 -22.09
N ALA A 146 -3.72 -6.22 -23.00
CA ALA A 146 -5.18 -6.33 -23.03
C ALA A 146 -5.74 -7.30 -21.96
N ASN A 147 -5.06 -8.42 -21.72
CA ASN A 147 -5.57 -9.50 -20.88
C ASN A 147 -5.03 -9.41 -19.45
N HIS A 148 -5.51 -8.45 -18.65
CA HIS A 148 -4.95 -8.19 -17.31
C HIS A 148 -5.16 -9.34 -16.29
N ASP A 149 -6.13 -10.22 -16.52
CA ASP A 149 -6.48 -11.31 -15.59
C ASP A 149 -5.46 -12.46 -15.57
N GLU A 150 -4.60 -12.56 -16.60
CA GLU A 150 -3.53 -13.55 -16.67
C GLU A 150 -2.22 -13.08 -16.05
N TYR A 151 -2.14 -11.82 -15.63
CA TYR A 151 -0.93 -11.24 -15.07
C TYR A 151 -1.06 -10.99 -13.57
N GLY A 152 0.09 -10.98 -12.90
CA GLY A 152 0.20 -10.60 -11.50
C GLY A 152 1.47 -9.81 -11.25
N LEU A 153 1.51 -9.12 -10.11
CA LEU A 153 2.71 -8.45 -9.63
C LEU A 153 3.45 -9.35 -8.64
N ILE A 154 4.77 -9.39 -8.78
CA ILE A 154 5.66 -10.05 -7.82
C ILE A 154 6.55 -8.97 -7.22
N GLN A 155 6.71 -9.01 -5.91
CA GLN A 155 7.68 -8.16 -5.23
C GLN A 155 9.09 -8.59 -5.66
N GLU A 156 9.84 -7.69 -6.28
CA GLU A 156 11.26 -7.92 -6.56
C GLU A 156 11.97 -7.97 -5.21
N MET A 157 12.44 -9.16 -4.81
CA MET A 157 13.22 -9.40 -3.60
C MET A 157 14.57 -9.97 -4.04
N ASP A 158 15.64 -9.59 -3.36
CA ASP A 158 16.93 -10.24 -3.55
C ASP A 158 16.81 -11.74 -3.20
N GLU A 159 17.50 -12.61 -3.93
CA GLU A 159 17.41 -14.07 -3.74
C GLU A 159 17.69 -14.51 -2.29
N GLN A 160 18.53 -13.74 -1.59
CA GLN A 160 18.86 -13.94 -0.18
C GLN A 160 17.67 -13.67 0.77
N GLU A 161 16.87 -12.63 0.52
CA GLU A 161 15.66 -12.33 1.30
C GLU A 161 14.50 -13.27 0.96
N ARG A 162 14.44 -13.72 -0.30
CA ARG A 162 13.49 -14.71 -0.79
C ARG A 162 13.70 -16.07 -0.12
N MET A 163 14.96 -16.47 0.09
CA MET A 163 15.31 -17.65 0.90
C MET A 163 15.02 -17.46 2.39
N ALA A 164 15.15 -16.25 2.93
CA ALA A 164 14.87 -15.99 4.35
C ALA A 164 13.37 -16.08 4.71
N THR A 165 12.49 -15.59 3.84
CA THR A 165 11.02 -15.68 4.03
C THR A 165 10.47 -17.11 3.89
N LEU A 166 11.08 -17.95 3.06
CA LEU A 166 10.76 -19.39 2.99
C LEU A 166 11.24 -20.15 4.25
N ARG A 167 12.37 -19.73 4.85
CA ARG A 167 12.89 -20.33 6.08
C ARG A 167 12.09 -19.92 7.32
N SER A 168 11.52 -18.71 7.36
CA SER A 168 10.75 -18.27 8.54
C SER A 168 9.37 -18.93 8.68
N LYS A 169 8.80 -19.48 7.58
CA LYS A 169 7.54 -20.25 7.61
C LYS A 169 7.74 -21.74 7.91
N THR A 170 8.97 -22.23 7.97
CA THR A 170 9.29 -23.64 8.21
C THR A 170 10.01 -23.80 9.55
N GLY A 171 9.39 -23.33 10.62
CA GLY A 171 9.74 -23.84 11.95
C GLY A 171 9.39 -25.33 11.97
N THR A 172 10.40 -26.19 12.12
CA THR A 172 10.34 -27.66 12.33
C THR A 172 10.48 -28.62 11.13
N LEU A 173 11.36 -28.40 10.15
CA LEU A 173 11.75 -29.48 9.21
C LEU A 173 13.26 -29.60 8.97
N SER A 174 14.05 -29.77 10.03
CA SER A 174 15.46 -30.19 9.93
C SER A 174 15.64 -31.72 9.86
N ARG A 175 14.58 -32.49 9.51
CA ARG A 175 14.58 -33.95 9.63
C ARG A 175 14.30 -34.74 8.35
N ASP A 176 14.17 -34.09 7.20
CA ASP A 176 13.80 -34.77 5.94
C ASP A 176 14.67 -34.43 4.72
N ASP A 177 15.86 -33.82 4.91
CA ASP A 177 16.80 -33.59 3.80
C ASP A 177 17.29 -34.90 3.17
N GLU A 178 17.54 -35.93 3.98
CA GLU A 178 17.92 -37.27 3.48
C GLU A 178 16.79 -37.96 2.71
N LYS A 179 15.54 -37.81 3.17
CA LYS A 179 14.37 -38.35 2.48
C LYS A 179 14.12 -37.62 1.17
N MET A 180 14.27 -36.30 1.15
CA MET A 180 14.13 -35.48 -0.07
C MET A 180 15.22 -35.83 -1.10
N ASN A 181 16.46 -36.07 -0.68
CA ASN A 181 17.53 -36.54 -1.56
C ASN A 181 17.28 -37.97 -2.08
N LYS A 182 16.69 -38.85 -1.26
CA LYS A 182 16.32 -40.21 -1.69
C LYS A 182 15.15 -40.20 -2.69
N LEU A 183 14.22 -39.26 -2.56
CA LEU A 183 13.20 -39.02 -3.59
C LEU A 183 13.84 -38.50 -4.88
N LYS A 184 14.70 -37.47 -4.84
CA LYS A 184 15.39 -36.96 -6.04
C LYS A 184 16.13 -38.05 -6.83
N ARG A 185 16.81 -38.97 -6.13
CA ARG A 185 17.45 -40.15 -6.76
C ARG A 185 16.47 -41.17 -7.36
N LYS A 186 15.27 -41.32 -6.78
CA LYS A 186 14.24 -42.23 -7.31
C LYS A 186 13.47 -41.64 -8.50
N TRP A 187 13.40 -40.31 -8.59
CA TRP A 187 12.72 -39.61 -9.69
C TRP A 187 13.61 -39.39 -10.92
N HIS A 188 14.91 -39.71 -10.85
CA HIS A 188 15.70 -40.00 -12.06
C HIS A 188 15.43 -41.45 -12.47
N THR A 189 14.34 -41.65 -13.19
CA THR A 189 14.09 -42.89 -13.93
C THR A 189 14.85 -42.78 -15.25
N ASP A 190 15.95 -43.53 -15.31
CA ASP A 190 16.43 -44.31 -16.46
C ASP A 190 15.83 -43.93 -17.83
N ASP A 191 16.51 -43.05 -18.57
CA ASP A 191 16.30 -42.84 -20.02
C ASP A 191 17.66 -42.83 -20.74
N GLU A 192 18.52 -43.79 -20.41
CA GLU A 192 19.61 -44.20 -21.31
C GLU A 192 19.17 -45.46 -22.06
N GLY A 193 18.23 -45.27 -22.99
CA GLY A 193 17.99 -46.25 -24.03
C GLY A 193 19.23 -46.40 -24.90
N GLU A 194 19.87 -47.56 -24.84
CA GLU A 194 20.84 -48.02 -25.84
C GLU A 194 20.29 -47.80 -27.26
N LEU A 195 20.99 -47.00 -28.06
CA LEU A 195 20.89 -47.05 -29.51
C LEU A 195 22.22 -47.59 -30.06
N ARG A 196 22.09 -48.77 -30.65
CA ARG A 196 23.08 -49.53 -31.43
C ARG A 196 23.91 -48.69 -32.40
#